data_AF-E5ADL6-F1
#
_entry.id   AF-E5ADL6-F1
#
_cell.length_a   1.000
_cell.length_b   1.000
_cell.length_c   1.000
_cell.angle_alpha   90.00
_cell.angle_beta   90.00
_cell.angle_gamma   90.00
#
_symmetry.space_group_name_H-M   'P 1'
#
loop_
_entity.id
_entity.type
_entity.pdbx_description
1 polymer ?
#
loop_
_entity_poly.entity_id
_entity_poly.type
_entity_poly.pdbx_seq_one_letter_code
_entity_poly.pdbx_strand_id
1 'polypeptide(L)' 'MRTDADWELVFHWKRVNGLLGTSEALIEWDSAGLGGAEAGTYRLRYYGDSRAVGGKVSAFQGASAPFRLL' A
#
# COMPACT_ATOMS: atom_id res chain seq x y z
N MET A 1 -5.18 13.94 3.48
CA MET A 1 -4.95 12.66 2.75
C MET A 1 -3.45 12.47 2.68
N ARG A 2 -2.95 11.28 2.99
CA ARG A 2 -1.50 10.95 2.93
C ARG A 2 -1.23 10.04 1.74
N THR A 3 -0.03 10.12 1.18
CA THR A 3 0.45 9.45 -0.03
C THR A 3 1.85 8.90 0.19
N ASP A 4 2.37 8.12 -0.75
CA ASP A 4 3.75 7.60 -0.74
C ASP A 4 4.83 8.67 -0.96
N ALA A 5 4.43 9.92 -1.19
CA ALA A 5 5.32 11.08 -1.15
C ALA A 5 5.54 11.60 0.28
N ASP A 6 4.73 11.18 1.26
CA ASP A 6 4.85 11.59 2.65
C ASP A 6 5.82 10.68 3.40
N TRP A 7 6.72 11.25 4.19
CA TRP A 7 7.77 10.51 4.92
C TRP A 7 7.21 9.46 5.89
N GLU A 8 5.99 9.66 6.39
CA GLU A 8 5.33 8.74 7.31
C GLU A 8 4.78 7.48 6.64
N LEU A 9 4.71 7.43 5.31
CA LEU A 9 4.14 6.30 4.58
C LEU A 9 5.22 5.59 3.77
N VAL A 10 5.52 4.35 4.15
CA VAL A 10 6.57 3.55 3.51
C VAL A 10 5.93 2.40 2.76
N PHE A 11 6.33 2.26 1.50
CA PHE A 11 5.95 1.14 0.64
C PHE A 11 7.10 0.15 0.50
N HIS A 12 6.84 -1.09 0.86
CA HIS A 12 7.76 -2.20 0.66
C HIS A 12 7.19 -3.16 -0.38
N TRP A 13 8.03 -3.48 -1.37
CA TRP A 13 7.73 -4.53 -2.34
C TRP A 13 8.68 -5.70 -2.17
N LYS A 14 8.13 -6.91 -2.17
CA LYS A 14 8.92 -8.14 -2.08
C LYS A 14 8.44 -9.18 -3.07
N ARG A 15 9.37 -9.76 -3.82
CA ARG A 15 9.11 -10.99 -4.59
C ARG A 15 8.90 -12.15 -3.63
N VAL A 16 7.76 -12.84 -3.73
CA VAL A 16 7.46 -14.02 -2.91
C VAL A 16 7.85 -15.30 -3.65
N ASN A 17 7.47 -15.43 -4.92
CA ASN A 17 7.86 -16.56 -5.75
C ASN A 17 8.19 -16.10 -7.18
N GLY A 18 9.44 -16.32 -7.61
CA GLY A 18 9.90 -15.96 -8.95
C GLY A 18 9.28 -16.81 -10.06
N LEU A 19 9.06 -18.11 -9.80
CA LEU A 19 8.51 -19.04 -10.79
C LEU A 19 7.01 -18.81 -11.01
N LEU A 20 6.25 -18.57 -9.94
CA LEU A 20 4.81 -18.28 -10.00
C LEU A 20 4.51 -16.79 -10.24
N GLY A 21 5.53 -15.92 -10.19
CA GLY A 21 5.37 -14.49 -10.42
C GLY A 21 4.65 -13.72 -9.30
N THR A 22 4.50 -14.30 -8.10
CA THR A 22 3.79 -13.65 -6.98
C THR A 22 4.70 -12.71 -6.21
N SER A 23 4.11 -11.65 -5.67
CA SER A 23 4.78 -10.64 -4.84
C SER A 23 3.85 -10.14 -3.76
N GLU A 24 4.44 -9.57 -2.71
CA GLU A 24 3.74 -8.90 -1.62
C GLU A 24 4.04 -7.40 -1.66
N ALA A 25 2.99 -6.62 -1.38
CA ALA A 25 3.04 -5.19 -1.19
C ALA A 25 2.65 -4.90 0.26
N LEU A 26 3.60 -4.42 1.05
CA LEU A 26 3.40 -4.02 2.44
C LEU A 26 3.45 -2.49 2.50
N ILE A 27 2.42 -1.90 3.11
CA ILE A 27 2.32 -0.46 3.34
C ILE A 27 2.37 -0.25 4.84
N GLU A 28 3.35 0.51 5.29
CA GLU A 28 3.51 0.93 6.68
C GLU A 28 3.21 2.41 6.80
N TRP A 29 2.55 2.79 7.89
CA TRP A 29 2.23 4.20 8.17
C TRP A 29 2.56 4.53 9.62
N ASP A 30 3.49 5.47 9.82
CA ASP A 30 3.72 6.11 11.11
C ASP A 30 2.67 7.21 11.37
N SER A 31 1.56 6.82 11.99
CA SER A 31 0.46 7.75 12.29
C SER A 31 0.82 8.84 13.31
N ALA A 32 1.93 8.70 14.05
CA ALA A 32 2.38 9.65 15.07
C ALA A 32 3.57 10.53 14.60
N GLY A 33 3.97 10.42 13.33
CA GLY A 33 5.09 11.16 12.71
C GLY A 33 4.86 12.68 12.56
N LEU A 34 5.53 13.33 11.60
CA LEU A 34 5.46 14.80 11.46
C LEU A 34 4.02 15.24 11.18
N GLY A 35 3.46 16.04 12.10
CA GLY A 35 2.07 16.49 12.02
C GLY A 35 1.05 15.37 12.25
N GLY A 36 1.32 14.50 13.23
CA GLY A 36 0.52 13.34 13.67
C GLY A 36 -0.97 13.37 13.33
N ALA A 37 -1.50 12.20 12.97
CA ALA A 37 -2.87 12.08 12.51
C ALA A 37 -3.89 12.33 13.63
N GLU A 38 -4.95 13.07 13.32
CA GLU A 38 -6.07 13.24 14.23
C GLU A 38 -6.81 11.92 14.46
N ALA A 39 -7.44 11.78 15.63
CA ALA A 39 -8.32 10.66 15.92
C ALA A 39 -9.44 10.58 14.86
N GLY A 40 -9.71 9.38 14.35
CA GLY A 40 -10.63 9.21 13.23
C GLY A 40 -10.62 7.81 12.65
N THR A 41 -11.46 7.61 11.63
CA THR A 41 -11.52 6.35 10.88
C THR A 41 -10.73 6.48 9.59
N TYR A 42 -9.74 5.61 9.43
CA TYR A 42 -8.81 5.59 8.30
C TYR A 42 -8.91 4.26 7.55
N ARG A 43 -8.32 4.23 6.36
CA ARG A 43 -8.03 3.00 5.60
C ARG A 43 -6.78 3.22 4.77
N LEU A 44 -6.05 2.15 4.49
CA LEU A 44 -4.96 2.17 3.52
C LEU A 44 -5.52 1.78 2.14
N ARG A 45 -5.04 2.46 1.10
CA ARG A 45 -5.31 2.13 -0.30
C ARG A 45 -4.00 1.87 -1.01
N TYR A 46 -4.01 0.86 -1.86
CA TYR A 46 -2.89 0.51 -2.74
C TYR A 46 -3.35 0.59 -4.19
N TYR A 47 -2.53 1.22 -5.03
CA TYR A 47 -2.72 1.32 -6.47
C TYR A 47 -1.51 0.66 -7.10
N GLY A 48 -1.73 -0.39 -7.90
CA GLY A 48 -0.64 -1.17 -8.48
C GLY A 48 -0.94 -1.64 -9.88
N ASP A 49 0.08 -2.18 -10.52
CA ASP A 49 0.00 -2.78 -11.84
C ASP A 49 0.43 -4.25 -11.78
N SER A 50 -0.26 -5.08 -12.55
CA SER A 50 0.09 -6.48 -12.75
C SER A 50 0.40 -6.74 -14.22
N ARG A 51 1.35 -7.62 -14.49
CA ARG A 51 1.70 -8.04 -15.84
C ARG A 51 1.27 -9.49 -16.04
N ALA A 52 0.38 -9.73 -17.01
CA ALA A 52 -0.03 -11.07 -17.40
C ALA A 52 1.09 -11.80 -18.15
N VAL A 53 1.03 -13.13 -18.17
CA VAL A 53 1.85 -13.97 -19.05
C VAL A 53 1.48 -13.59 -20.50
N GLY A 54 2.43 -13.00 -21.24
CA GLY A 54 2.19 -12.37 -22.55
C GLY A 54 2.41 -10.84 -22.58
N GLY A 55 2.71 -10.23 -21.43
CA GLY A 55 3.24 -8.86 -21.37
C GLY A 55 2.22 -7.75 -21.17
N LYS A 56 0.91 -8.05 -21.28
CA LYS A 56 -0.15 -7.07 -20.98
C LYS A 56 -0.04 -6.60 -19.53
N VAL A 57 0.06 -5.28 -19.34
CA VAL A 57 0.02 -4.64 -18.01
C VAL A 57 -1.40 -4.14 -17.73
N SER A 58 -1.91 -4.40 -16.53
CA SER A 58 -3.25 -3.97 -16.11
C SER A 58 -3.20 -3.41 -14.68
N ALA A 59 -3.79 -2.22 -14.50
CA ALA A 59 -3.93 -1.58 -13.21
C ALA A 59 -4.95 -2.31 -12.32
N PHE A 60 -4.70 -2.29 -11.02
CA PHE A 60 -5.60 -2.79 -9.99
C PHE A 60 -5.49 -1.95 -8.72
N GLN A 61 -6.48 -2.09 -7.83
CA GLN A 61 -6.51 -1.39 -6.55
C GLN A 61 -6.86 -2.35 -5.42
N GLY A 62 -6.27 -2.13 -4.25
CA GLY A 62 -6.59 -2.79 -3.00
C GLY A 62 -6.94 -1.77 -1.92
N ALA A 63 -7.78 -2.15 -0.96
CA ALA A 63 -8.06 -1.35 0.21
C ALA A 63 -8.10 -2.25 1.45
N SER A 64 -7.50 -1.78 2.54
CA SER A 64 -7.67 -2.42 3.85
C SER A 64 -9.11 -2.28 4.32
N ALA A 65 -9.49 -3.10 5.32
CA ALA A 65 -10.63 -2.75 6.16
C ALA A 65 -10.39 -1.38 6.82
N PRO A 66 -11.45 -0.61 7.13
CA PRO A 66 -11.31 0.62 7.90
C PRO A 66 -10.84 0.30 9.33
N PHE A 67 -10.02 1.17 9.89
CA PHE A 67 -9.52 1.09 11.26
C PHE A 67 -9.60 2.47 11.93
N ARG A 68 -9.61 2.47 13.27
CA ARG A 68 -9.74 3.71 14.05
C ARG A 68 -8.41 4.07 14.71
N LEU A 69 -8.02 5.32 14.57
CA LEU A 69 -7.02 5.96 15.43
C LEU A 69 -7.76 6.66 16.57
N LEU A 70 -7.31 6.42 17.80
CA LEU A 70 -7.90 6.94 19.03
C LEU A 70 -7.16 8.18 19.52
#